data_AF-A0A8D5U314-F1
#
_entry.id   AF-A0A8D5U314-F1
#
_cell.length_a   1.000
_cell.length_b   1.000
_cell.length_c   1.000
_cell.angle_alpha   90.00
_cell.angle_beta   90.00
_cell.angle_gamma   90.00
#
_symmetry.space_group_name_H-M   'P 1'
#
loop_
_entity.id
_entity.type
_entity.pdbx_description
1 polymer ?
#
loop_
_entity_poly.entity_id
_entity_poly.type
_entity_poly.pdbx_seq_one_letter_code
_entity_poly.pdbx_strand_id
1 'polypeptide(L)'
;MNVQSVNALVSQYKAIYSSYTHSLYTTELIVSVLAMTFPGVILLILLFYKKSITSIYNEIWFRINRRALITEYKKQDNGVIYGIVLGLIIVASLASFGYLYSTGFQKEPFSYMLMLNEEGVVGGYPSYVLAGSNVSFLLQIGNHEGVPMLYMLTITLLNSTYNQTLLSLYRILYPEGNYTFPISISIQYPGQYKIVAKLYDFNLTSNSFKFDGVFNQFLITVK
;
A
#
# COMPACT_ATOMS: atom_id res chain seq x y z
N MET A 1 4.50 -28.30 4.77
CA MET A 1 3.34 -27.81 5.56
C MET A 1 2.17 -28.77 5.37
N ASN A 2 1.44 -29.09 6.44
CA ASN A 2 0.25 -29.96 6.36
C ASN A 2 -0.90 -29.19 5.67
N VAL A 3 -1.76 -29.86 4.89
CA VAL A 3 -2.93 -29.25 4.21
C VAL A 3 -3.81 -28.48 5.20
N GLN A 4 -3.95 -28.98 6.44
CA GLN A 4 -4.68 -28.30 7.50
C GLN A 4 -4.10 -26.93 7.88
N SER A 5 -2.77 -26.74 7.78
CA SER A 5 -2.12 -25.45 8.05
C SER A 5 -2.36 -24.41 6.95
N VAL A 6 -2.50 -24.86 5.70
CA VAL A 6 -2.76 -23.95 4.56
C VAL A 6 -4.19 -23.42 4.61
N ASN A 7 -5.17 -24.27 4.92
CA ASN A 7 -6.56 -23.84 5.06
C ASN A 7 -6.76 -22.84 6.21
N ALA A 8 -6.04 -23.03 7.33
CA ALA A 8 -6.04 -22.07 8.43
C ALA A 8 -5.47 -20.71 7.99
N LEU A 9 -4.36 -20.72 7.24
CA LEU A 9 -3.75 -19.50 6.70
C LEU A 9 -4.67 -18.79 5.69
N VAL A 10 -5.37 -19.52 4.83
CA VAL A 10 -6.36 -18.95 3.90
C VAL A 10 -7.53 -18.31 4.66
N SER A 11 -8.02 -18.94 5.71
CA SER A 11 -9.07 -18.35 6.56
C SER A 11 -8.59 -17.08 7.26
N GLN A 12 -7.37 -17.09 7.81
CA GLN A 12 -6.74 -15.91 8.39
C GLN A 12 -6.60 -14.78 7.36
N TYR A 13 -6.14 -15.11 6.15
CA TYR A 13 -6.01 -14.16 5.05
C TYR A 13 -7.35 -13.51 4.69
N LYS A 14 -8.42 -14.30 4.52
CA LYS A 14 -9.76 -13.78 4.22
C LYS A 14 -10.26 -12.80 5.29
N ALA A 15 -10.02 -13.11 6.56
CA ALA A 15 -10.37 -12.20 7.66
C ALA A 15 -9.59 -10.89 7.60
N ILE A 16 -8.27 -10.96 7.37
CA ILE A 16 -7.40 -9.78 7.22
C ILE A 16 -7.84 -8.94 6.02
N TYR A 17 -8.02 -9.56 4.86
CA TYR A 17 -8.43 -8.88 3.63
C TYR A 17 -9.78 -8.17 3.80
N SER A 18 -10.77 -8.85 4.38
CA SER A 18 -12.10 -8.27 4.64
C SER A 18 -12.03 -7.08 5.61
N SER A 19 -11.29 -7.20 6.72
CA SER A 19 -11.11 -6.10 7.67
C SER A 19 -10.40 -4.89 7.05
N TYR A 20 -9.38 -5.14 6.22
CA TYR A 20 -8.60 -4.09 5.56
C TYR A 20 -9.45 -3.35 4.53
N THR A 21 -10.14 -4.07 3.66
CA THR A 21 -11.00 -3.46 2.64
C THR A 21 -12.14 -2.67 3.27
N HIS A 22 -12.76 -3.17 4.35
CA HIS A 22 -13.77 -2.40 5.09
C HIS A 22 -13.19 -1.11 5.68
N SER A 23 -12.00 -1.17 6.29
CA SER A 23 -11.30 0.03 6.79
C SER A 23 -10.94 1.01 5.66
N LEU A 24 -10.51 0.51 4.50
CA LEU A 24 -10.19 1.33 3.34
C LEU A 24 -11.44 2.05 2.82
N TYR A 25 -12.53 1.33 2.57
CA TYR A 25 -13.77 1.94 2.09
C TYR A 25 -14.37 2.94 3.09
N THR A 26 -14.32 2.63 4.39
CA THR A 26 -14.83 3.55 5.42
C THR A 26 -14.01 4.84 5.49
N THR A 27 -12.68 4.75 5.39
CA THR A 27 -11.82 5.94 5.35
C THR A 27 -12.02 6.75 4.08
N GLU A 28 -12.11 6.12 2.90
CA GLU A 28 -12.42 6.80 1.64
C GLU A 28 -13.79 7.50 1.67
N LEU A 29 -14.81 6.85 2.24
CA LEU A 29 -16.14 7.46 2.42
C LEU A 29 -16.09 8.65 3.38
N ILE A 30 -15.39 8.54 4.51
CA ILE A 30 -15.26 9.66 5.46
C ILE A 30 -14.53 10.84 4.81
N VAL A 31 -13.41 10.58 4.12
CA VAL A 31 -12.61 11.62 3.46
C VAL A 31 -13.41 12.30 2.35
N SER A 32 -14.14 11.54 1.53
CA SER A 32 -14.99 12.09 0.47
C SER A 32 -16.16 12.92 1.02
N VAL A 33 -16.84 12.44 2.06
CA VAL A 33 -17.92 13.20 2.71
C VAL A 33 -17.38 14.49 3.33
N LEU A 34 -16.25 14.46 4.03
CA LEU A 34 -15.63 15.66 4.59
C LEU A 34 -15.21 16.64 3.50
N ALA A 35 -14.57 16.16 2.43
CA ALA A 35 -14.15 17.00 1.31
C ALA A 35 -15.32 17.69 0.61
N MET A 36 -16.48 17.03 0.47
CA MET A 36 -17.68 17.61 -0.16
C MET A 36 -18.47 18.54 0.76
N THR A 37 -18.53 18.23 2.07
CA THR A 37 -19.38 18.98 3.02
C THR A 37 -18.68 20.18 3.63
N PHE A 38 -17.36 20.10 3.87
CA PHE A 38 -16.60 21.14 4.57
C PHE A 38 -16.70 22.54 3.93
N PRO A 39 -16.56 22.71 2.59
CA PRO A 39 -16.71 24.02 1.96
C PRO A 39 -18.13 24.58 2.07
N GLY A 40 -19.14 23.71 1.93
CA GLY A 40 -20.55 24.09 2.05
C GLY A 40 -20.92 24.52 3.46
N VAL A 41 -20.43 23.80 4.49
CA VAL A 41 -20.63 24.16 5.89
C VAL A 41 -19.97 25.50 6.20
N ILE A 42 -18.75 25.75 5.72
CA ILE A 42 -18.07 27.06 5.86
C ILE A 42 -18.91 28.17 5.24
N LEU A 43 -19.42 27.96 4.02
CA LEU A 43 -20.26 28.92 3.33
C LEU A 43 -21.56 29.20 4.10
N LEU A 44 -22.23 28.18 4.61
CA LEU A 44 -23.44 28.34 5.43
C LEU A 44 -23.16 29.09 6.73
N ILE A 45 -22.06 28.78 7.42
CA ILE A 45 -21.64 29.50 8.63
C ILE A 45 -21.44 30.99 8.32
N LEU A 46 -20.76 31.31 7.23
CA LEU A 46 -20.52 32.69 6.82
C LEU A 46 -21.81 33.43 6.44
N LEU A 47 -22.77 32.75 5.80
CA LEU A 47 -24.07 33.34 5.43
C LEU A 47 -24.96 33.57 6.66
N PHE A 48 -25.17 32.56 7.50
CA PHE A 48 -26.09 32.62 8.63
C PHE A 48 -25.55 33.43 9.81
N TYR A 49 -24.26 33.31 10.11
CA TYR A 49 -23.64 34.01 11.24
C TYR A 49 -22.99 35.33 10.84
N LYS A 50 -23.20 35.83 9.62
CA LYS A 50 -22.66 37.11 9.13
C LYS A 50 -22.76 38.23 10.17
N LYS A 51 -23.95 38.40 10.76
CA LYS A 51 -24.24 39.45 11.76
C LYS A 51 -23.52 39.20 13.11
N SER A 52 -23.52 37.97 13.60
CA SER A 52 -22.81 37.60 14.83
C SER A 52 -21.29 37.71 14.68
N ILE A 53 -20.73 37.23 13.55
CA ILE A 53 -19.30 37.32 13.25
C ILE A 53 -18.86 38.79 13.23
N THR A 54 -19.64 39.68 12.59
CA THR A 54 -19.33 41.12 12.64
C THR A 54 -19.42 41.69 14.05
N SER A 55 -20.37 41.25 14.88
CA SER A 55 -20.49 41.70 16.27
C SER A 55 -19.30 41.25 17.12
N ILE A 56 -18.88 39.98 16.99
CA ILE A 56 -17.74 39.40 17.70
C ILE A 56 -16.45 40.09 17.25
N TYR A 57 -16.27 40.30 15.95
CA TYR A 57 -15.13 41.06 15.42
C TYR A 57 -15.08 42.47 16.03
N ASN A 58 -16.21 43.18 16.04
CA ASN A 58 -16.30 44.52 16.62
C ASN A 58 -15.99 44.52 18.13
N GLU A 59 -16.46 43.53 18.88
CA GLU A 59 -16.15 43.39 20.31
C GLU A 59 -14.67 43.11 20.57
N ILE A 60 -14.07 42.20 19.81
CA ILE A 60 -12.64 41.88 19.92
C ILE A 60 -11.81 43.11 19.56
N TRP A 61 -12.13 43.76 18.44
CA TRP A 61 -11.45 44.98 18.01
C TRP A 61 -11.57 46.09 19.06
N PHE A 62 -12.75 46.28 19.65
CA PHE A 62 -12.98 47.28 20.70
C PHE A 62 -12.21 46.96 21.98
N ARG A 63 -12.14 45.69 22.39
CA ARG A 63 -11.35 45.26 23.57
C ARG A 63 -9.86 45.52 23.37
N ILE A 64 -9.34 45.28 22.17
CA ILE A 64 -7.93 45.51 21.83
C ILE A 64 -7.64 47.01 21.70
N ASN A 65 -8.55 47.78 21.11
CA ASN A 65 -8.35 49.20 20.78
C ASN A 65 -9.09 50.17 21.72
N ARG A 66 -9.24 49.84 23.01
CA ARG A 66 -10.02 50.62 24.00
C ARG A 66 -9.64 52.09 24.15
N ARG A 67 -8.45 52.52 23.71
CA ARG A 67 -7.96 53.90 23.79
C ARG A 67 -8.02 54.66 22.45
N ALA A 68 -8.54 54.04 21.40
CA ALA A 68 -8.66 54.68 20.09
C ALA A 68 -9.76 55.76 20.11
N LEU A 69 -9.45 56.96 19.62
CA LEU A 69 -10.43 58.02 19.41
C LEU A 69 -11.30 57.66 18.20
N ILE A 70 -12.61 57.48 18.43
CA ILE A 70 -13.56 57.17 17.36
C ILE A 70 -13.81 58.47 16.58
N THR A 71 -13.18 58.58 15.42
CA THR A 71 -13.50 59.57 14.39
C THR A 71 -14.50 58.96 13.40
N GLU A 72 -15.29 59.81 12.76
CA GLU A 72 -16.48 59.50 11.97
C GLU A 72 -16.44 58.15 11.21
N TYR A 73 -17.44 57.30 11.46
CA TYR A 73 -17.52 55.96 10.89
C TYR A 73 -17.94 56.01 9.42
N LYS A 74 -16.95 56.08 8.51
CA LYS A 74 -17.21 55.86 7.09
C LYS A 74 -17.48 54.36 6.89
N LYS A 75 -18.70 54.01 6.47
CA LYS A 75 -19.10 52.63 6.16
C LYS A 75 -18.15 52.05 5.11
N GLN A 76 -17.20 51.23 5.55
CA GLN A 76 -16.20 50.60 4.70
C GLN A 76 -16.89 49.57 3.80
N ASP A 77 -16.58 49.62 2.50
CA ASP A 77 -17.09 48.65 1.53
C ASP A 77 -16.44 47.29 1.77
N ASN A 78 -17.18 46.41 2.42
CA ASN A 78 -16.75 45.05 2.75
C ASN A 78 -16.75 44.11 1.52
N GLY A 79 -17.12 44.60 0.33
CA GLY A 79 -17.16 43.81 -0.91
C GLY A 79 -15.86 43.07 -1.19
N VAL A 80 -14.71 43.70 -0.93
CA VAL A 80 -13.38 43.10 -1.11
C VAL A 80 -13.17 41.90 -0.18
N ILE A 81 -13.57 42.01 1.09
CA ILE A 81 -13.42 40.94 2.09
C ILE A 81 -14.32 39.75 1.71
N TYR A 82 -15.56 40.01 1.28
CA TYR A 82 -16.45 38.95 0.80
C TYR A 82 -15.90 38.27 -0.44
N GLY A 83 -15.30 39.02 -1.37
CA GLY A 83 -14.63 38.47 -2.56
C GLY A 83 -13.45 37.55 -2.20
N ILE A 84 -12.60 37.96 -1.25
CA ILE A 84 -11.47 37.16 -0.76
C ILE A 84 -11.98 35.86 -0.12
N VAL A 85 -12.98 35.95 0.75
CA VAL A 85 -13.56 34.77 1.43
C VAL A 85 -14.20 33.82 0.42
N LEU A 86 -14.94 34.33 -0.55
CA LEU A 86 -15.53 33.51 -1.62
C LEU A 86 -14.44 32.82 -2.45
N GLY A 87 -13.38 33.56 -2.82
CA GLY A 87 -12.24 33.02 -3.54
C GLY A 87 -11.54 31.88 -2.79
N LEU A 88 -11.35 32.02 -1.48
CA LEU A 88 -10.77 30.97 -0.64
C LEU A 88 -11.65 29.70 -0.60
N ILE A 89 -12.98 29.84 -0.54
CA ILE A 89 -13.90 28.70 -0.58
C ILE A 89 -13.79 27.97 -1.92
N ILE A 90 -13.74 28.71 -3.03
CA ILE A 90 -13.59 28.14 -4.37
C ILE A 90 -12.27 27.37 -4.47
N VAL A 91 -11.15 27.99 -4.07
CA VAL A 91 -9.83 27.36 -4.10
C VAL A 91 -9.78 26.12 -3.20
N ALA A 92 -10.34 26.18 -1.99
CA ALA A 92 -10.41 25.04 -1.09
C ALA A 92 -11.23 23.89 -1.69
N SER A 93 -12.37 24.20 -2.34
CA SER A 93 -13.21 23.19 -3.00
C SER A 93 -12.48 22.52 -4.16
N LEU A 94 -11.81 23.31 -5.00
CA LEU A 94 -10.97 22.80 -6.11
C LEU A 94 -9.81 21.95 -5.60
N ALA A 95 -9.14 22.37 -4.52
CA ALA A 95 -8.06 21.62 -3.91
C ALA A 95 -8.55 20.29 -3.31
N SER A 96 -9.68 20.30 -2.61
CA SER A 96 -10.31 19.07 -2.08
C SER A 96 -10.71 18.10 -3.19
N PHE A 97 -11.28 18.61 -4.29
CA PHE A 97 -11.60 17.80 -5.46
C PHE A 97 -10.34 17.21 -6.12
N GLY A 98 -9.31 18.04 -6.29
CA GLY A 98 -8.02 17.62 -6.83
C GLY A 98 -7.33 16.56 -5.97
N TYR A 99 -7.41 16.68 -4.65
CA TYR A 99 -6.88 15.68 -3.70
C TYR A 99 -7.59 14.34 -3.89
N LEU A 100 -8.93 14.31 -3.86
CA LEU A 100 -9.71 13.07 -4.06
C LEU A 100 -9.38 12.39 -5.39
N TYR A 101 -9.26 13.17 -6.46
CA TYR A 101 -8.93 12.65 -7.78
C TYR A 101 -7.49 12.13 -7.85
N SER A 102 -6.54 12.84 -7.24
CA SER A 102 -5.13 12.45 -7.22
C SER A 102 -4.85 11.21 -6.37
N THR A 103 -5.53 11.06 -5.23
CA THR A 103 -5.39 9.86 -4.38
C THR A 103 -6.05 8.63 -5.01
N GLY A 104 -6.97 8.83 -5.96
CA GLY A 104 -7.62 7.76 -6.71
C GLY A 104 -6.79 7.18 -7.85
N PHE A 105 -5.69 7.85 -8.27
CA PHE A 105 -4.72 7.23 -9.18
C PHE A 105 -3.92 6.20 -8.39
N GLN A 106 -4.42 4.97 -8.41
CA GLN A 106 -3.68 3.81 -7.94
C GLN A 106 -2.31 3.83 -8.64
N LYS A 107 -1.23 3.83 -7.86
CA LYS A 107 0.04 3.33 -8.34
C LYS A 107 -0.25 1.97 -8.97
N GLU A 108 0.28 1.71 -10.16
CA GLU A 108 0.06 0.42 -10.83
C GLU A 108 0.37 -0.70 -9.83
N PRO A 109 -0.61 -1.54 -9.48
CA PRO A 109 -0.43 -2.53 -8.45
C PRO A 109 0.52 -3.60 -8.98
N PHE A 110 1.54 -3.93 -8.18
CA PHE A 110 2.48 -4.98 -8.55
C PHE A 110 3.04 -5.72 -7.33
N SER A 111 3.40 -6.96 -7.58
CA SER A 111 4.14 -7.82 -6.67
C SER A 111 5.54 -8.04 -7.23
N TYR A 112 6.54 -8.16 -6.36
CA TYR A 112 7.89 -8.49 -6.79
C TYR A 112 8.45 -9.67 -6.02
N MET A 113 9.37 -10.39 -6.67
CA MET A 113 10.21 -11.40 -6.05
C MET A 113 11.65 -11.19 -6.50
N LEU A 114 12.56 -11.15 -5.54
CA LEU A 114 14.00 -11.13 -5.77
C LEU A 114 14.60 -12.42 -5.23
N MET A 115 15.50 -12.99 -6.03
CA MET A 115 16.43 -13.99 -5.55
C MET A 115 17.73 -13.28 -5.19
N LEU A 116 18.29 -13.61 -4.04
CA LEU A 116 19.50 -12.98 -3.50
C LEU A 116 20.45 -14.08 -3.04
N ASN A 117 21.75 -13.82 -3.08
CA ASN A 117 22.75 -14.70 -2.47
C ASN A 117 22.65 -14.65 -0.93
N GLU A 118 23.54 -15.38 -0.26
CA GLU A 118 23.61 -15.41 1.21
C GLU A 118 23.89 -14.03 1.84
N GLU A 119 24.49 -13.11 1.09
CA GLU A 119 24.81 -11.74 1.52
C GLU A 119 23.64 -10.75 1.28
N GLY A 120 22.53 -11.20 0.69
CA GLY A 120 21.38 -10.35 0.37
C GLY A 120 21.55 -9.49 -0.89
N VAL A 121 22.44 -9.88 -1.79
CA VAL A 121 22.70 -9.19 -3.07
C VAL A 121 22.20 -10.03 -4.24
N VAL A 122 21.73 -9.38 -5.30
CA VAL A 122 21.37 -10.07 -6.55
C VAL A 122 22.64 -10.52 -7.27
N GLY A 123 22.69 -11.81 -7.63
CA GLY A 123 23.86 -12.40 -8.30
C GLY A 123 24.85 -13.01 -7.33
N GLY A 124 25.97 -13.53 -7.85
CA GLY A 124 26.96 -14.24 -7.03
C GLY A 124 26.46 -15.58 -6.46
N TYR A 125 25.47 -16.21 -7.11
CA TYR A 125 24.98 -17.53 -6.71
C TYR A 125 26.04 -18.62 -6.95
N PRO A 126 26.08 -19.67 -6.13
CA PRO A 126 27.01 -20.77 -6.32
C PRO A 126 26.74 -21.46 -7.67
N SER A 127 27.76 -21.47 -8.54
CA SER A 127 27.71 -22.15 -9.84
C SER A 127 28.11 -23.63 -9.73
N TYR A 128 28.86 -23.99 -8.68
CA TYR A 128 29.36 -25.34 -8.43
C TYR A 128 29.18 -25.70 -6.96
N VAL A 129 28.63 -26.89 -6.69
CA VAL A 129 28.48 -27.43 -5.33
C VAL A 129 28.74 -28.93 -5.33
N LEU A 130 29.11 -29.48 -4.18
CA LEU A 130 29.30 -30.92 -4.03
C LEU A 130 27.95 -31.61 -3.81
N ALA A 131 27.79 -32.83 -4.32
CA ALA A 131 26.63 -33.65 -4.03
C ALA A 131 26.41 -33.79 -2.50
N GLY A 132 25.18 -33.57 -2.06
CA GLY A 132 24.78 -33.59 -0.66
C GLY A 132 25.06 -32.29 0.11
N SER A 133 25.83 -31.34 -0.43
CA SER A 133 26.06 -30.05 0.21
C SER A 133 24.84 -29.12 0.13
N ASN A 134 24.73 -28.21 1.10
CA ASN A 134 23.65 -27.22 1.14
C ASN A 134 23.95 -26.06 0.20
N VAL A 135 22.95 -25.71 -0.61
CA VAL A 135 22.88 -24.50 -1.42
C VAL A 135 21.97 -23.54 -0.69
N SER A 136 22.52 -22.42 -0.20
CA SER A 136 21.72 -21.40 0.47
C SER A 136 21.59 -20.15 -0.37
N PHE A 137 20.40 -19.56 -0.32
CA PHE A 137 20.07 -18.30 -0.99
C PHE A 137 18.85 -17.70 -0.30
N LEU A 138 18.58 -16.43 -0.55
CA LEU A 138 17.43 -15.74 0.01
C LEU A 138 16.40 -15.46 -1.09
N LEU A 139 15.13 -15.56 -0.73
CA LEU A 139 14.02 -15.14 -1.59
C LEU A 139 13.25 -14.04 -0.91
N GLN A 140 13.34 -12.83 -1.45
CA GLN A 140 12.57 -11.69 -0.99
C GLN A 140 11.31 -11.55 -1.83
N ILE A 141 10.18 -11.33 -1.17
CA ILE A 141 8.91 -10.97 -1.81
C ILE A 141 8.44 -9.63 -1.26
N GLY A 142 7.76 -8.84 -2.08
CA GLY A 142 7.16 -7.58 -1.67
C GLY A 142 5.82 -7.32 -2.34
N ASN A 143 4.96 -6.61 -1.62
CA ASN A 143 3.57 -6.33 -1.98
C ASN A 143 3.36 -4.84 -2.22
N HIS A 144 3.11 -4.44 -3.46
CA HIS A 144 2.66 -3.11 -3.84
C HIS A 144 1.28 -3.16 -4.53
N GLU A 145 0.45 -4.15 -4.22
CA GLU A 145 -0.91 -4.30 -4.77
C GLU A 145 -1.94 -3.34 -4.13
N GLY A 146 -1.54 -2.58 -3.10
CA GLY A 146 -2.43 -1.68 -2.34
C GLY A 146 -3.37 -2.37 -1.34
N VAL A 147 -3.39 -3.71 -1.34
CA VAL A 147 -4.18 -4.57 -0.44
C VAL A 147 -3.31 -5.67 0.15
N PRO A 148 -3.68 -6.25 1.32
CA PRO A 148 -3.00 -7.43 1.82
C PRO A 148 -3.07 -8.58 0.82
N MET A 149 -1.97 -9.30 0.62
CA MET A 149 -1.86 -10.41 -0.31
C MET A 149 -1.35 -11.66 0.39
N LEU A 150 -1.93 -12.81 0.03
CA LEU A 150 -1.43 -14.13 0.43
C LEU A 150 -0.63 -14.73 -0.73
N TYR A 151 0.68 -14.82 -0.55
CA TYR A 151 1.58 -15.41 -1.52
C TYR A 151 1.88 -16.86 -1.21
N MET A 152 2.03 -17.64 -2.27
CA MET A 152 2.69 -18.94 -2.27
C MET A 152 3.95 -18.85 -3.14
N LEU A 153 5.09 -19.16 -2.56
CA LEU A 153 6.35 -19.25 -3.26
C LEU A 153 6.70 -20.72 -3.44
N THR A 154 6.98 -21.13 -4.68
CA THR A 154 7.39 -22.51 -4.99
C THR A 154 8.80 -22.54 -5.53
N ILE A 155 9.61 -23.47 -5.05
CA ILE A 155 10.97 -23.71 -5.52
C ILE A 155 11.00 -25.06 -6.21
N THR A 156 11.30 -25.06 -7.50
CA THR A 156 11.36 -26.25 -8.34
C THR A 156 12.79 -26.49 -8.81
N LEU A 157 13.23 -27.73 -8.68
CA LEU A 157 14.50 -28.21 -9.23
C LEU A 157 14.23 -28.88 -10.58
N LEU A 158 14.91 -28.39 -11.62
CA LEU A 158 14.79 -28.85 -12.99
C LEU A 158 16.13 -29.43 -13.48
N ASN A 159 16.09 -30.58 -14.14
CA ASN A 159 17.15 -31.19 -14.95
C ASN A 159 16.48 -31.91 -16.13
N SER A 160 17.24 -32.49 -17.06
CA SER A 160 16.72 -33.28 -18.19
C SER A 160 15.76 -34.39 -17.76
N THR A 161 15.96 -34.97 -16.57
CA THR A 161 15.14 -36.05 -16.00
C THR A 161 14.34 -35.66 -14.76
N TYR A 162 14.63 -34.51 -14.14
CA TYR A 162 14.01 -34.09 -12.88
C TYR A 162 13.15 -32.85 -13.09
N ASN A 163 11.91 -32.89 -12.62
CA ASN A 163 11.04 -31.73 -12.47
C ASN A 163 10.29 -31.87 -11.17
N GLN A 164 10.88 -31.37 -10.08
CA GLN A 164 10.36 -31.59 -8.73
C GLN A 164 10.29 -30.27 -7.96
N THR A 165 9.11 -29.96 -7.43
CA THR A 165 8.97 -28.90 -6.43
C THR A 165 9.54 -29.38 -5.11
N LEU A 166 10.59 -28.69 -4.65
CA LEU A 166 11.29 -28.99 -3.41
C LEU A 166 10.55 -28.39 -2.21
N LEU A 167 10.10 -27.14 -2.36
CA LEU A 167 9.54 -26.34 -1.27
C LEU A 167 8.37 -25.51 -1.76
N SER A 168 7.35 -25.41 -0.90
CA SER A 168 6.26 -24.44 -1.03
C SER A 168 6.15 -23.67 0.28
N LEU A 169 6.34 -22.36 0.21
CA LEU A 169 6.31 -21.44 1.33
C LEU A 169 5.14 -20.47 1.16
N TYR A 170 4.54 -20.06 2.28
CA TYR A 170 3.35 -19.21 2.27
C TYR A 170 3.54 -18.01 3.19
N ARG A 171 3.07 -16.84 2.78
CA ARG A 171 3.13 -15.63 3.60
C ARG A 171 2.02 -14.66 3.24
N ILE A 172 1.39 -14.10 4.27
CA ILE A 172 0.52 -12.94 4.13
C ILE A 172 1.40 -11.69 4.27
N LEU A 173 1.33 -10.79 3.29
CA LEU A 173 1.98 -9.49 3.33
C LEU A 173 0.92 -8.39 3.33
N TYR A 174 1.04 -7.46 4.28
CA TYR A 174 0.28 -6.20 4.25
C TYR A 174 0.75 -5.32 3.09
N PRO A 175 -0.04 -4.32 2.67
CA PRO A 175 0.36 -3.36 1.65
C PRO A 175 1.70 -2.70 1.99
N GLU A 176 2.54 -2.51 0.97
CA GLU A 176 3.93 -1.98 1.07
C GLU A 176 4.87 -2.85 1.92
N GLY A 177 4.41 -4.04 2.34
CA GLY A 177 5.19 -4.98 3.14
C GLY A 177 6.11 -5.85 2.28
N ASN A 178 7.25 -6.23 2.86
CA ASN A 178 8.16 -7.21 2.27
C ASN A 178 8.56 -8.29 3.28
N TYR A 179 9.06 -9.41 2.76
CA TYR A 179 9.59 -10.49 3.59
C TYR A 179 10.65 -11.29 2.84
N THR A 180 11.68 -11.72 3.57
CA THR A 180 12.79 -12.50 3.04
C THR A 180 12.81 -13.90 3.64
N PHE A 181 12.72 -14.92 2.81
CA PHE A 181 12.85 -16.31 3.19
C PHE A 181 14.30 -16.78 3.05
N PRO A 182 14.92 -17.30 4.12
CA PRO A 182 16.16 -18.04 3.99
C PRO A 182 15.87 -19.44 3.43
N ILE A 183 16.48 -19.77 2.31
CA ILE A 183 16.34 -21.08 1.66
C ILE A 183 17.66 -21.83 1.80
N SER A 184 17.57 -23.09 2.18
CA SER A 184 18.69 -24.03 2.16
C SER A 184 18.18 -25.36 1.59
N ILE A 185 18.74 -25.78 0.46
CA ILE A 185 18.39 -27.05 -0.21
C ILE A 185 19.64 -27.88 -0.44
N SER A 186 19.51 -29.21 -0.40
CA SER A 186 20.61 -30.13 -0.68
C SER A 186 20.26 -30.99 -1.90
N ILE A 187 21.20 -31.08 -2.86
CA ILE A 187 21.04 -31.86 -4.09
C ILE A 187 21.95 -33.08 -3.99
N GLN A 188 21.35 -34.27 -3.94
CA GLN A 188 22.06 -35.51 -3.63
C GLN A 188 22.83 -36.12 -4.80
N TYR A 189 22.44 -35.80 -6.03
CA TYR A 189 22.98 -36.43 -7.23
C TYR A 189 23.77 -35.42 -8.06
N PRO A 190 24.96 -35.79 -8.57
CA PRO A 190 25.71 -34.97 -9.50
C PRO A 190 24.94 -34.71 -10.80
N GLY A 191 25.12 -33.52 -11.38
CA GLY A 191 24.44 -33.12 -12.60
C GLY A 191 24.29 -31.60 -12.74
N GLN A 192 23.79 -31.16 -13.88
CA GLN A 192 23.42 -29.76 -14.09
C GLN A 192 21.95 -29.56 -13.75
N TYR A 193 21.68 -28.68 -12.80
CA TYR A 193 20.34 -28.36 -12.35
C TYR A 193 20.03 -26.89 -12.57
N LYS A 194 18.75 -26.60 -12.71
CA LYS A 194 18.18 -25.26 -12.74
C LYS A 194 17.22 -25.15 -11.57
N ILE A 195 17.46 -24.18 -10.69
CA ILE A 195 16.56 -23.84 -9.60
C ILE A 195 15.64 -22.74 -10.10
N VAL A 196 14.33 -22.96 -10.01
CA VAL A 196 13.31 -22.00 -10.43
C VAL A 196 12.43 -21.66 -9.24
N ALA A 197 12.40 -20.39 -8.85
CA ALA A 197 11.44 -19.86 -7.91
C ALA A 197 10.28 -19.22 -8.69
N LYS A 198 9.04 -19.50 -8.29
CA LYS A 198 7.83 -18.91 -8.86
C LYS A 198 6.97 -18.33 -7.75
N LEU A 199 6.39 -17.17 -8.02
CA LEU A 199 5.44 -16.50 -7.13
C LEU A 199 4.01 -16.75 -7.60
N TYR A 200 3.15 -17.06 -6.64
CA TYR A 200 1.72 -17.24 -6.84
C TYR A 200 0.97 -16.37 -5.85
N ASP A 201 -0.13 -15.78 -6.27
CA ASP A 201 -1.07 -15.02 -5.46
C ASP A 201 -2.33 -15.86 -5.18
N PHE A 202 -2.93 -15.69 -4.01
CA PHE A 202 -4.20 -16.34 -3.69
C PHE A 202 -5.37 -15.55 -4.26
N ASN A 203 -6.07 -16.14 -5.22
CA ASN A 203 -7.26 -15.56 -5.80
C ASN A 203 -8.50 -15.84 -4.92
N LEU A 204 -9.13 -14.78 -4.42
CA LEU A 204 -10.30 -14.87 -3.56
C LEU A 204 -11.55 -15.41 -4.26
N THR A 205 -11.69 -15.19 -5.57
CA THR A 205 -12.84 -15.63 -6.37
C THR A 205 -12.77 -17.11 -6.70
N SER A 206 -11.63 -17.59 -7.21
CA SER A 206 -11.42 -19.00 -7.53
C SER A 206 -11.02 -19.85 -6.33
N ASN A 207 -10.73 -19.21 -5.19
CA ASN A 207 -10.28 -19.86 -3.95
C ASN A 207 -9.05 -20.76 -4.17
N SER A 208 -8.12 -20.30 -5.02
CA SER A 208 -6.95 -21.05 -5.44
C SER A 208 -5.77 -20.13 -5.69
N PHE A 209 -4.56 -20.68 -5.61
CA PHE A 209 -3.34 -19.95 -5.97
C PHE A 209 -3.19 -19.88 -7.49
N LYS A 210 -3.01 -18.67 -8.01
CA LYS A 210 -2.74 -18.40 -9.43
C LYS A 210 -1.28 -17.99 -9.59
N PHE A 211 -0.66 -18.37 -10.71
CA PHE A 211 0.69 -17.91 -11.01
C PHE A 211 0.64 -16.45 -11.45
N ASP A 212 1.44 -15.62 -10.80
CA ASP A 212 1.44 -14.16 -10.98
C ASP A 212 2.34 -13.71 -12.15
N GLY A 213 2.98 -14.64 -12.85
CA GLY A 213 3.94 -14.32 -13.92
C GLY A 213 5.36 -14.02 -13.43
N VAL A 214 5.54 -13.79 -12.12
CA VAL A 214 6.84 -13.48 -11.52
C VAL A 214 7.62 -14.76 -11.19
N PHE A 215 8.82 -14.89 -11.77
CA PHE A 215 9.73 -16.00 -11.49
C PHE A 215 11.20 -15.57 -11.56
N ASN A 216 12.06 -16.31 -10.87
CA ASN A 216 13.52 -16.18 -10.96
C ASN A 216 14.15 -17.55 -11.10
N GLN A 217 15.33 -17.61 -11.71
CA GLN A 217 16.05 -18.87 -11.91
C GLN A 217 17.55 -18.68 -11.91
N PHE A 218 18.29 -19.71 -11.50
CA PHE A 218 19.73 -19.81 -11.72
C PHE A 218 20.14 -21.26 -11.98
N LEU A 219 21.31 -21.42 -12.60
CA LEU A 219 21.91 -22.70 -12.94
C LEU A 219 22.95 -23.07 -11.89
N ILE A 220 23.02 -24.35 -11.59
CA ILE A 220 23.98 -24.90 -10.63
C ILE A 220 24.48 -26.26 -11.12
N THR A 221 25.78 -26.48 -11.04
CA THR A 221 26.41 -27.76 -11.36
C THR A 221 26.79 -28.46 -10.06
N VAL A 222 26.21 -29.64 -9.86
CA VAL A 222 26.51 -30.52 -8.72
C VAL A 222 27.57 -31.52 -9.15
N LYS A 223 28.68 -31.60 -8.41
CA LYS A 223 29.78 -32.53 -8.66
C LYS A 223 29.81 -33.66 -7.63
#